data_AF-A0A926L5U7-F1
#
_entry.id   AF-A0A926L5U7-F1
#
_cell.length_a   1.000
_cell.length_b   1.000
_cell.length_c   1.000
_cell.angle_alpha   90.00
_cell.angle_beta   90.00
_cell.angle_gamma   90.00
#
_symmetry.space_group_name_H-M   'P 1'
#
loop_
_entity.id
_entity.type
_entity.pdbx_description
1 polymer ?
#
loop_
_entity_poly.entity_id
_entity_poly.type
_entity_poly.pdbx_seq_one_letter_code
_entity_poly.pdbx_strand_id
1 'polypeptide(L)' 'MNEDDCFPLLLSQRERSTLELDIQRVVSKAEVADFPNRHDLPEGDALAGFPDLPEAIPVLPDESPPAA' A
#
# COMPACT_ATOMS: atom_id res chain seq x y z
N MET A 1 0.63 -14.48 -29.22
CA MET A 1 -0.28 -13.77 -28.29
C MET A 1 0.61 -13.41 -27.13
N ASN A 2 0.82 -12.12 -26.82
CA ASN A 2 1.71 -11.72 -25.73
C ASN A 2 1.07 -12.22 -24.43
N GLU A 3 1.67 -13.24 -23.83
CA GLU A 3 1.28 -13.78 -22.51
C GLU A 3 1.93 -12.98 -21.36
N ASP A 4 2.60 -11.87 -21.69
CA ASP A 4 3.31 -10.99 -20.76
C ASP A 4 2.47 -9.81 -20.22
N ASP A 5 1.18 -9.71 -20.56
CA ASP A 5 0.39 -8.48 -20.36
C ASP A 5 -0.76 -8.59 -19.34
N CYS A 6 -0.82 -9.60 -18.46
CA CYS A 6 -1.98 -9.72 -17.55
C CYS A 6 -1.71 -10.42 -16.23
N PHE A 7 -0.58 -10.14 -15.59
CA PHE A 7 -0.51 -10.27 -14.15
C PHE A 7 0.03 -8.96 -13.59
N PRO A 8 -0.82 -8.06 -13.03
CA PRO A 8 -0.28 -7.10 -12.06
C PRO A 8 0.50 -7.95 -11.07
N LEU A 9 1.76 -7.60 -10.78
CA LEU A 9 2.70 -8.46 -10.07
C LEU A 9 2.01 -9.02 -8.83
N LEU A 10 1.49 -10.25 -8.92
CA LEU A 10 0.63 -10.80 -7.87
C LEU A 10 1.60 -11.19 -6.76
N LEU A 11 1.78 -10.26 -5.84
CA LEU A 11 2.55 -10.44 -4.62
C LEU A 11 2.17 -11.79 -4.02
N SER A 12 3.17 -12.57 -3.64
CA SER A 12 2.95 -13.83 -2.95
C SER A 12 2.10 -13.57 -1.72
N GLN A 13 1.30 -14.54 -1.27
CA GLN A 13 0.45 -14.37 -0.07
C GLN A 13 1.25 -13.89 1.16
N ARG A 14 2.51 -14.29 1.28
CA ARG A 14 3.41 -13.84 2.35
C ARG A 14 3.78 -12.36 2.23
N GLU A 15 4.04 -11.89 1.01
CA GLU A 15 4.37 -10.49 0.72
C GLU A 15 3.14 -9.61 0.98
N ARG A 16 1.95 -10.03 0.51
CA ARG A 16 0.68 -9.35 0.81
C ARG A 16 0.42 -9.28 2.31
N SER A 17 0.55 -10.37 3.04
CA SER A 17 0.33 -10.38 4.50
C SER A 17 1.28 -9.45 5.25
N THR A 18 2.51 -9.29 4.76
CA THR A 18 3.48 -8.34 5.33
C THR A 18 3.05 -6.90 5.08
N LEU A 19 2.61 -6.60 3.85
CA LEU A 19 2.12 -5.28 3.46
C LEU A 19 0.81 -4.92 4.17
N GLU A 20 -0.13 -5.85 4.34
CA GLU A 20 -1.38 -5.63 5.11
C GLU A 20 -1.07 -5.23 6.56
N LEU A 21 -0.11 -5.91 7.20
CA LEU A 21 0.31 -5.57 8.56
C LEU A 21 0.98 -4.20 8.65
N ASP A 22 1.72 -3.81 7.60
CA ASP A 22 2.41 -2.53 7.55
C ASP A 22 1.43 -1.38 7.24
N ILE A 23 0.44 -1.61 6.36
CA ILE A 23 -0.70 -0.71 6.12
C ILE A 23 -1.49 -0.47 7.41
N GLN A 24 -1.75 -1.51 8.20
CA GLN A 24 -2.41 -1.36 9.51
C GLN A 24 -1.61 -0.52 10.51
N ARG A 25 -0.29 -0.36 10.30
CA ARG A 25 0.58 0.48 11.13
C ARG A 25 0.71 1.89 10.62
N VAL A 26 0.23 2.18 9.41
CA VAL A 26 0.26 3.53 8.87
C VAL A 26 -0.67 4.42 9.70
N VAL A 27 -0.11 5.48 10.28
CA VAL A 27 -0.85 6.41 11.13
C VAL A 27 -1.12 7.76 10.46
N SER A 28 -0.64 7.99 9.24
CA SER A 28 -0.86 9.23 8.50
C SER A 28 -1.01 9.04 6.99
N LYS A 29 -1.64 10.02 6.34
CA LYS A 29 -1.76 10.07 4.88
C LYS A 29 -0.41 10.19 4.19
N ALA A 30 0.55 10.88 4.80
CA ALA A 30 1.91 11.00 4.27
C ALA A 30 2.59 9.62 4.19
N GLU A 31 2.41 8.79 5.22
CA GLU A 31 2.91 7.41 5.22
C GLU A 31 2.15 6.52 4.22
N VAL A 32 0.85 6.73 3.98
CA VAL A 32 0.13 6.01 2.91
C VAL A 32 0.65 6.39 1.52
N ALA A 33 0.93 7.68 1.29
CA ALA A 33 1.47 8.16 0.02
C ALA A 33 2.91 7.67 -0.23
N ASP A 34 3.70 7.51 0.83
CA ASP A 34 5.06 6.96 0.75
C ASP A 34 5.08 5.42 0.78
N PHE A 35 3.97 4.77 1.12
CA PHE A 35 3.89 3.30 1.23
C PHE A 35 4.32 2.55 -0.05
N PRO A 36 3.86 2.93 -1.27
CA PRO A 36 4.31 2.26 -2.48
C PRO A 36 5.81 2.44 -2.71
N ASN A 37 6.34 3.61 -2.40
CA ASN A 37 7.76 3.95 -2.53
C ASN A 37 8.64 3.13 -1.57
N ARG A 38 8.18 2.88 -0.34
CA ARG A 38 8.91 2.06 0.67
C ARG A 38 8.99 0.58 0.29
N HIS A 39 8.02 0.09 -0.48
CA HIS A 39 7.91 -1.32 -0.84
C HIS A 39 8.20 -1.59 -2.33
N ASP A 40 8.72 -0.59 -3.05
CA ASP A 40 9.02 -0.65 -4.50
C ASP A 40 7.79 -1.11 -5.33
N LEU A 41 6.59 -0.73 -4.88
CA LEU A 41 5.33 -1.09 -5.53
C LEU A 41 4.95 -0.05 -6.58
N PRO A 42 4.51 -0.46 -7.77
CA PRO A 42 3.82 0.43 -8.69
C PRO A 42 2.60 1.04 -8.02
N GLU A 43 2.36 2.36 -8.16
CA GLU A 43 1.19 3.04 -7.59
C GLU A 43 -0.14 2.36 -7.94
N GLY A 44 -0.24 1.76 -9.14
CA GLY A 44 -1.40 1.00 -9.58
C GLY A 44 -1.57 -0.37 -8.90
N ASP A 45 -0.46 -1.04 -8.57
CA ASP A 45 -0.48 -2.36 -7.94
C ASP A 45 -0.76 -2.27 -6.43
N ALA A 46 -0.35 -1.18 -5.78
CA ALA A 46 -0.68 -0.92 -4.38
C ALA A 46 -2.20 -0.78 -4.17
N LEU A 47 -2.89 -0.02 -5.03
CA LEU A 47 -4.35 0.14 -4.94
C LEU A 47 -5.11 -1.13 -5.37
N ALA A 48 -4.59 -1.89 -6.32
CA ALA A 48 -5.19 -3.15 -6.75
C ALA A 48 -5.03 -4.27 -5.71
N GLY A 49 -3.89 -4.29 -4.98
CA GLY A 49 -3.61 -5.26 -3.93
C GLY A 49 -4.31 -4.96 -2.60
N PHE A 50 -4.61 -3.69 -2.33
CA PHE A 50 -5.18 -3.22 -1.07
C PHE A 50 -6.39 -2.29 -1.33
N PRO A 51 -7.57 -2.86 -1.65
CA PRO A 51 -8.76 -2.07 -1.97
C PRO A 51 -9.27 -1.23 -0.80
N ASP A 52 -8.96 -1.62 0.45
CA ASP A 52 -9.32 -0.88 1.66
C ASP A 52 -8.41 0.35 1.92
N LEU A 53 -7.24 0.43 1.27
CA LEU A 53 -6.31 1.56 1.42
C LEU A 53 -6.95 2.92 1.07
N PRO A 54 -7.61 3.10 -0.09
CA PRO A 54 -8.26 4.37 -0.42
C PRO A 54 -9.40 4.76 0.54
N GLU A 55 -10.07 3.79 1.18
CA GLU A 55 -11.06 4.08 2.23
C GLU A 55 -10.41 4.49 3.57
N ALA A 56 -9.21 4.02 3.86
CA ALA A 56 -8.46 4.40 5.06
C ALA A 56 -7.82 5.80 4.97
N ILE A 57 -7.43 6.27 3.79
CA ILE A 57 -6.81 7.60 3.55
C ILE A 57 -7.60 8.77 4.17
N PRO A 58 -8.92 8.92 3.96
CA PRO A 58 -9.67 10.06 4.51
C PRO A 58 -9.79 10.03 6.04
N VAL A 59 -9.59 8.88 6.69
CA VAL A 59 -9.69 8.72 8.14
C VAL A 59 -8.39 9.09 8.85
N LEU A 60 -7.25 8.98 8.15
CA LEU A 60 -5.93 9.26 8.72
C LEU A 60 -5.63 10.77 8.79
N PRO A 61 -4.91 11.24 9.81
CA PRO A 61 -4.39 12.60 9.84
C PRO A 61 -3.35 12.83 8.72
N ASP A 62 -3.19 14.07 8.28
CA ASP A 62 -2.21 14.43 7.25
C ASP A 62 -0.76 14.29 7.75
N GLU A 63 -0.49 14.57 9.03
CA GLU A 63 0.81 14.36 9.68
C GLU A 63 0.72 13.26 10.76
N SER A 64 1.78 12.44 10.87
CA SER A 64 1.97 11.59 12.04
C SER A 64 2.32 12.47 13.24
N PRO A 65 1.73 12.24 14.43
CA PRO A 65 2.06 13.03 15.61
C PRO A 65 3.56 12.93 15.91
N PRO A 66 4.19 13.99 16.43
CA PRO A 66 5.61 13.97 16.76
C PRO A 66 5.87 12.80 17.72
N ALA A 67 6.79 11.92 17.34
CA ALA A 67 7.25 10.84 18.20
C ALA A 67 7.86 11.46 19.46
N ALA A 68 7.16 11.31 20.59
CA ALA A 68 7.54 11.86 21.90
C ALA A 68 8.67 11.06 22.55
#